data_AF-A0A3C1CBR0-F1
#
_entry.id   AF-A0A3C1CBR0-F1
#
_cell.length_a   1.000
_cell.length_b   1.000
_cell.length_c   1.000
_cell.angle_alpha   90.00
_cell.angle_beta   90.00
_cell.angle_gamma   90.00
#
_symmetry.space_group_name_H-M   'P 1'
#
loop_
_entity.id
_entity.type
_entity.pdbx_description
1 polymer ?
#
loop_
_entity_poly.entity_id
_entity_poly.type
_entity_poly.pdbx_seq_one_letter_code
_entity_poly.pdbx_strand_id
1 'polypeptide(L)'
;MPTPSFPANLADSFEKIPVRIEDNAQLGSKWVARQIAQLILSKQKKKQKVVLGLATGSTPKSLYAELVRLHKEEGLSFKNVITFNLDEYYPIEKEALQSYYRFMQRHLFDHIDINPRNIYIPSGEIEKDKIKDHCTAYEKKIEECGGIDLQILGIGNNGHIGFNEPGSAIHSRTRLITLDNSTRLANSYEFANIAEVPRLALTMGISTILKSKKIVLMAWGSGKAPVIKQAVEDEMSETVPASLLQQHEDVQFVIDQDAASELTRFKSPWLTGECEWTPKLIKKAVVNMALKLKKPVLSLTNSDYNEYGLGDLLVEKGDAYEINLQVYYMLRDTLTGWPAGKPNAHIPAHPERSLPWPKRIIIFSPHPDDDIISMGGTFQRLHDQGNDVHVAYQTSGNIAVTDEFVSRYLDFAIGFESVIGSPSKKATEFVKEARKFLSRKKS
;
A
#
# COMPACT_ATOMS: atom_id res chain seq x y z
N MET A 1 -4.39 17.65 22.75
CA MET A 1 -4.40 18.84 21.87
C MET A 1 -5.44 18.60 20.80
N PRO A 2 -6.27 19.58 20.45
CA PRO A 2 -7.35 19.34 19.51
C PRO A 2 -6.76 19.21 18.11
N THR A 3 -6.85 17.99 17.56
CA THR A 3 -6.79 17.77 16.11
C THR A 3 -7.88 18.64 15.49
N PRO A 4 -7.58 19.49 14.49
CA PRO A 4 -8.63 20.16 13.78
C PRO A 4 -9.39 19.10 12.97
N SER A 5 -10.57 18.71 13.47
CA SER A 5 -11.58 18.04 12.68
C SER A 5 -12.12 19.06 11.69
N PHE A 6 -11.44 19.23 10.55
CA PHE A 6 -12.06 19.92 9.43
C PHE A 6 -13.18 19.02 8.90
N PRO A 7 -14.43 19.49 8.78
CA PRO A 7 -15.26 19.01 7.70
C PRO A 7 -14.52 19.44 6.43
N ALA A 8 -14.03 18.49 5.63
CA ALA A 8 -13.39 18.81 4.37
C ALA A 8 -14.38 19.63 3.56
N ASN A 9 -14.13 20.93 3.44
CA ASN A 9 -14.81 21.76 2.47
C ASN A 9 -14.35 21.21 1.12
N LEU A 10 -15.16 20.38 0.47
CA LEU A 10 -14.86 19.77 -0.82
C LEU A 10 -14.62 20.83 -1.92
N ALA A 11 -14.86 22.11 -1.63
CA ALA A 11 -14.52 23.24 -2.49
C ALA A 11 -13.04 23.24 -2.90
N ASP A 12 -12.14 22.78 -2.02
CA ASP A 12 -10.69 22.84 -2.23
C ASP A 12 -10.06 21.42 -2.34
N SER A 13 -10.77 20.49 -2.99
CA SER A 13 -10.42 19.06 -3.00
C SER A 13 -10.73 18.45 -4.37
N PHE A 14 -9.80 17.65 -4.91
CA PHE A 14 -10.05 16.87 -6.16
C PHE A 14 -10.68 15.52 -5.86
N GLU A 15 -10.66 15.11 -4.59
CA GLU A 15 -11.24 13.86 -4.16
C GLU A 15 -12.76 13.85 -4.36
N LYS A 16 -13.23 12.94 -5.21
CA LYS A 16 -14.64 12.64 -5.50
C LYS A 16 -15.30 11.78 -4.42
N ILE A 17 -14.49 11.20 -3.52
CA ILE A 17 -14.92 10.41 -2.36
C ILE A 17 -14.41 11.10 -1.10
N PRO A 18 -15.19 11.15 0.01
CA PRO A 18 -14.68 11.58 1.30
C PRO A 18 -13.43 10.79 1.73
N VAL A 19 -12.30 11.49 1.88
CA VAL A 19 -11.04 10.89 2.37
C VAL A 19 -10.70 11.43 3.76
N ARG A 20 -10.67 10.53 4.74
CA ARG A 20 -10.14 10.78 6.08
C ARG A 20 -8.68 10.39 6.13
N ILE A 21 -7.83 11.36 6.48
CA ILE A 21 -6.38 11.16 6.63
C ILE A 21 -6.04 11.16 8.11
N GLU A 22 -5.30 10.15 8.53
CA GLU A 22 -4.85 9.95 9.91
C GLU A 22 -3.32 9.97 9.95
N ASP A 23 -2.74 10.27 11.11
CA ASP A 23 -1.28 10.36 11.22
C ASP A 23 -0.58 9.00 10.99
N ASN A 24 -1.27 7.90 11.29
CA ASN A 24 -0.78 6.54 11.08
C ASN A 24 -1.92 5.51 11.01
N ALA A 25 -1.57 4.31 10.55
CA ALA A 25 -2.47 3.16 10.43
C ALA A 25 -3.19 2.79 11.74
N GLN A 26 -2.53 2.93 12.90
CA GLN A 26 -3.12 2.58 14.20
C GLN A 26 -4.26 3.53 14.58
N LEU A 27 -4.07 4.84 14.38
CA LEU A 27 -5.12 5.83 14.63
C LEU A 27 -6.30 5.65 13.68
N GLY A 28 -6.04 5.42 12.39
CA GLY A 28 -7.10 5.10 11.43
C GLY A 28 -7.85 3.82 11.77
N SER A 29 -7.14 2.77 12.17
CA SER A 29 -7.76 1.52 12.62
C SER A 29 -8.63 1.71 13.86
N LYS A 30 -8.19 2.52 14.83
CA LYS A 30 -8.98 2.87 16.02
C LYS A 30 -10.23 3.65 15.67
N TRP A 31 -10.12 4.58 14.73
CA TRP A 31 -11.26 5.34 14.27
C TRP A 31 -12.30 4.42 13.61
N VAL A 32 -11.88 3.55 12.69
CA VAL A 32 -12.79 2.57 12.04
C VAL A 32 -13.40 1.60 13.05
N ALA A 33 -12.61 1.10 14.01
CA ALA A 33 -13.10 0.22 15.08
C ALA A 33 -14.22 0.89 15.89
N ARG A 34 -14.08 2.17 16.20
CA ARG A 34 -15.12 2.95 16.90
C ARG A 34 -16.39 3.10 16.05
N GLN A 35 -16.27 3.29 14.73
CA GLN A 35 -17.44 3.34 13.84
C GLN A 35 -18.20 2.00 13.85
N ILE A 36 -17.47 0.88 13.77
CA ILE A 36 -18.05 -0.47 13.88
C ILE A 36 -18.72 -0.66 15.24
N ALA A 37 -18.05 -0.30 16.33
CA ALA A 37 -18.59 -0.42 17.68
C ALA A 37 -19.87 0.41 17.86
N GLN A 38 -19.89 1.66 17.38
CA GLN A 38 -21.07 2.52 17.42
C GLN A 38 -22.23 1.92 16.63
N LEU A 39 -21.96 1.36 15.45
CA LEU A 39 -22.98 0.69 14.64
C LEU A 39 -23.56 -0.52 15.38
N ILE A 40 -22.70 -1.38 15.94
CA ILE A 40 -23.10 -2.55 16.75
C ILE A 40 -24.00 -2.12 17.91
N LEU A 41 -23.56 -1.16 18.72
CA LEU A 41 -24.30 -0.67 19.89
C LEU A 41 -25.64 -0.05 19.50
N SER A 42 -25.67 0.75 18.42
CA SER A 42 -26.88 1.42 17.96
C SER A 42 -27.97 0.43 17.53
N LYS A 43 -27.58 -0.63 16.81
CA LYS A 43 -28.47 -1.69 16.34
C LYS A 43 -28.86 -2.63 17.48
N GLN A 44 -27.94 -2.92 18.39
CA GLN A 44 -28.22 -3.69 19.60
C GLN A 44 -29.28 -3.01 20.47
N LYS A 45 -29.19 -1.68 20.65
CA LYS A 45 -30.23 -0.89 21.34
C LYS A 45 -31.61 -1.01 20.69
N LYS A 46 -31.65 -1.17 19.36
CA LYS A 46 -32.87 -1.41 18.58
C LYS A 46 -33.27 -2.90 18.49
N LYS A 47 -32.55 -3.80 19.18
CA LYS A 47 -32.71 -5.27 19.10
C LYS A 47 -32.59 -5.82 17.68
N GLN A 48 -31.78 -5.16 16.84
CA GLN A 48 -31.51 -5.57 15.46
C GLN A 48 -30.13 -6.23 15.36
N LYS A 49 -30.00 -7.14 14.39
CA LYS A 49 -28.69 -7.68 13.99
C LYS A 49 -27.92 -6.62 13.19
N VAL A 50 -26.60 -6.71 13.22
CA VAL A 50 -25.69 -5.93 12.37
C VAL A 50 -25.04 -6.85 11.39
N VAL A 51 -25.07 -6.50 10.11
CA VAL A 51 -24.39 -7.25 9.05
C VAL A 51 -23.13 -6.52 8.65
N LEU A 52 -21.96 -7.13 8.86
CA LEU A 52 -20.66 -6.57 8.55
C LEU A 52 -20.01 -7.33 7.38
N GLY A 53 -19.52 -6.58 6.40
CA GLY A 53 -18.63 -7.09 5.36
C GLY A 53 -17.18 -6.94 5.81
N LEU A 54 -16.39 -8.01 5.78
CA LEU A 54 -15.02 -8.04 6.31
C LEU A 54 -13.99 -8.37 5.23
N ALA A 55 -12.82 -7.73 5.33
CA ALA A 55 -11.67 -7.93 4.45
C ALA A 55 -10.53 -8.69 5.15
N THR A 56 -9.62 -9.27 4.38
CA THR A 56 -8.40 -9.90 4.88
C THR A 56 -7.15 -9.11 4.46
N GLY A 57 -5.96 -9.67 4.66
CA GLY A 57 -4.69 -9.03 4.29
C GLY A 57 -4.04 -8.24 5.44
N SER A 58 -2.96 -7.52 5.13
CA SER A 58 -2.18 -6.80 6.15
C SER A 58 -2.90 -5.59 6.74
N THR A 59 -3.61 -4.81 5.91
CA THR A 59 -4.31 -3.58 6.29
C THR A 59 -5.29 -3.73 7.47
N PRO A 60 -6.22 -4.70 7.49
CA PRO A 60 -7.21 -4.80 8.56
C PRO A 60 -6.68 -5.48 9.85
N LYS A 61 -5.43 -5.97 9.90
CA LYS A 61 -4.91 -6.63 11.12
C LYS A 61 -4.96 -5.73 12.34
N SER A 62 -4.58 -4.46 12.20
CA SER A 62 -4.66 -3.47 13.28
C SER A 62 -6.09 -3.10 13.66
N LEU A 63 -7.03 -3.15 12.71
CA LEU A 63 -8.46 -2.99 12.99
C LEU A 63 -8.97 -4.13 13.87
N TYR A 64 -8.67 -5.38 13.49
CA TYR A 64 -9.12 -6.55 14.24
C TYR A 64 -8.52 -6.60 15.64
N ALA A 65 -7.23 -6.27 15.78
CA ALA A 65 -6.59 -6.13 17.09
C ALA A 65 -7.32 -5.13 17.99
N GLU A 66 -7.75 -3.97 17.44
CA GLU A 66 -8.50 -2.98 18.20
C GLU A 66 -9.93 -3.45 18.53
N LEU A 67 -10.63 -4.13 17.61
CA LEU A 67 -11.96 -4.69 17.90
C LEU A 67 -11.90 -5.74 19.02
N VAL A 68 -10.86 -6.57 19.02
CA VAL A 68 -10.58 -7.52 20.12
C VAL A 68 -10.31 -6.79 21.42
N ARG A 69 -9.56 -5.69 21.39
CA ARG A 69 -9.32 -4.84 22.57
C ARG A 69 -10.64 -4.27 23.10
N LEU A 70 -11.47 -3.68 22.24
CA LEU A 70 -12.79 -3.14 22.59
C LEU A 70 -13.71 -4.22 23.20
N HIS A 71 -13.65 -5.46 22.72
CA HIS A 71 -14.38 -6.57 23.31
C HIS A 71 -13.89 -6.88 24.73
N LYS A 72 -12.58 -7.09 24.88
CA LYS A 72 -11.98 -7.57 26.15
C LYS A 72 -11.93 -6.51 27.24
N GLU A 73 -11.69 -5.26 26.88
CA GLU A 73 -11.45 -4.17 27.82
C GLU A 73 -12.68 -3.26 28.03
N GLU A 74 -13.50 -3.09 26.99
CA GLU A 74 -14.64 -2.14 27.02
C GLU A 74 -16.01 -2.84 26.93
N GLY A 75 -16.03 -4.18 26.83
CA GLY A 75 -17.25 -4.98 26.88
C GLY A 75 -18.11 -4.93 25.61
N LEU A 76 -17.54 -4.57 24.45
CA LEU A 76 -18.25 -4.60 23.17
C LEU A 76 -18.64 -6.04 22.79
N SER A 77 -19.94 -6.36 22.67
CA SER A 77 -20.41 -7.71 22.31
C SER A 77 -20.69 -7.85 20.82
N PHE A 78 -20.36 -9.01 20.26
CA PHE A 78 -20.57 -9.41 18.87
C PHE A 78 -21.68 -10.47 18.70
N LYS A 79 -22.43 -10.79 19.77
CA LYS A 79 -23.54 -11.79 19.72
C LYS A 79 -24.66 -11.42 18.74
N ASN A 80 -24.85 -10.14 18.46
CA ASN A 80 -25.82 -9.64 17.48
C ASN A 80 -25.21 -9.33 16.10
N VAL A 81 -23.97 -9.71 15.86
CA VAL A 81 -23.27 -9.49 14.60
C VAL A 81 -23.38 -10.70 13.69
N ILE A 82 -23.52 -10.43 12.39
CA ILE A 82 -23.42 -11.35 11.26
C ILE A 82 -22.32 -10.83 10.36
N THR A 83 -21.42 -11.70 9.90
CA THR A 83 -20.27 -11.30 9.07
C THR A 83 -20.25 -12.03 7.74
N PHE A 84 -19.90 -11.31 6.69
CA PHE A 84 -19.60 -11.86 5.36
C PHE A 84 -18.19 -11.43 4.95
N ASN A 85 -17.32 -12.38 4.66
CA ASN A 85 -16.01 -12.06 4.09
C ASN A 85 -16.10 -11.83 2.58
N LEU A 86 -15.18 -11.02 2.05
CA LEU A 86 -15.08 -10.73 0.61
C LEU A 86 -14.77 -11.96 -0.22
N ASP A 87 -13.85 -12.80 0.24
CA ASP A 87 -13.19 -13.78 -0.61
C ASP A 87 -12.61 -14.97 0.15
N GLU A 88 -12.24 -16.00 -0.61
CA GLU A 88 -11.40 -17.13 -0.19
C GLU A 88 -10.66 -17.68 -1.41
N TYR A 89 -9.45 -18.20 -1.22
CA TYR A 89 -8.69 -18.83 -2.31
C TYR A 89 -9.40 -20.09 -2.85
N TYR A 90 -9.09 -20.48 -4.10
CA TYR A 90 -9.61 -21.70 -4.70
C TYR A 90 -8.57 -22.45 -5.56
N PRO A 91 -8.46 -23.78 -5.43
CA PRO A 91 -8.91 -24.55 -4.27
C PRO A 91 -8.02 -24.22 -3.05
N ILE A 92 -8.60 -24.23 -1.85
CA ILE A 92 -7.83 -24.19 -0.60
C ILE A 92 -8.59 -24.94 0.49
N GLU A 93 -7.85 -25.69 1.29
CA GLU A 93 -8.41 -26.33 2.49
C GLU A 93 -8.76 -25.27 3.53
N LYS A 94 -9.90 -25.44 4.20
CA LYS A 94 -10.41 -24.48 5.17
C LYS A 94 -9.43 -24.22 6.32
N GLU A 95 -8.71 -25.24 6.77
CA GLU A 95 -7.77 -25.13 7.89
C GLU A 95 -6.31 -24.88 7.45
N ALA A 96 -6.07 -24.70 6.14
CA ALA A 96 -4.76 -24.32 5.63
C ALA A 96 -4.25 -23.04 6.29
N LEU A 97 -2.93 -22.92 6.47
CA LEU A 97 -2.31 -21.76 7.11
C LEU A 97 -2.65 -20.44 6.41
N GLN A 98 -2.81 -20.51 5.09
CA GLN A 98 -3.04 -19.38 4.19
C GLN A 98 -4.53 -19.13 3.92
N SER A 99 -5.45 -19.96 4.44
CA SER A 99 -6.88 -19.73 4.21
C SER A 99 -7.34 -18.45 4.90
N TYR A 100 -8.26 -17.76 4.25
CA TYR A 100 -8.89 -16.57 4.82
C TYR A 100 -9.81 -16.94 5.97
N TYR A 101 -10.37 -18.15 5.99
CA TYR A 101 -11.01 -18.69 7.19
C TYR A 101 -10.07 -18.67 8.40
N ARG A 102 -8.87 -19.26 8.29
CA ARG A 102 -7.92 -19.33 9.40
C ARG A 102 -7.35 -17.97 9.77
N PHE A 103 -7.11 -17.11 8.78
CA PHE A 103 -6.77 -15.71 9.01
C PHE A 103 -7.78 -15.03 9.93
N MET A 104 -9.08 -15.18 9.63
CA MET A 104 -10.14 -14.54 10.40
C MET A 104 -10.30 -15.13 11.80
N GLN A 105 -10.15 -16.45 11.95
CA GLN A 105 -10.12 -17.08 13.29
C GLN A 105 -8.99 -16.50 14.14
N ARG A 106 -7.77 -16.51 13.61
CA ARG A 106 -6.56 -16.03 14.29
C ARG A 106 -6.64 -14.56 14.69
N HIS A 107 -7.19 -13.70 13.83
CA HIS A 107 -7.13 -12.26 14.04
C HIS A 107 -8.37 -11.69 14.73
N LEU A 108 -9.53 -12.35 14.65
CA LEU A 108 -10.78 -11.82 15.16
C LEU A 108 -11.65 -12.86 15.87
N PHE A 109 -12.10 -13.90 15.16
CA PHE A 109 -13.24 -14.70 15.61
C PHE A 109 -12.98 -15.55 16.87
N ASP A 110 -11.75 -16.05 17.07
CA ASP A 110 -11.37 -16.77 18.30
C ASP A 110 -11.24 -15.87 19.54
N HIS A 111 -11.44 -14.55 19.37
CA HIS A 111 -11.14 -13.55 20.39
C HIS A 111 -12.35 -12.69 20.77
N ILE A 112 -13.52 -12.97 20.19
CA ILE A 112 -14.78 -12.24 20.42
C ILE A 112 -15.94 -13.22 20.64
N ASP A 113 -17.07 -12.74 21.17
CA ASP A 113 -18.26 -13.55 21.49
C ASP A 113 -19.27 -13.67 20.33
N ILE A 114 -18.80 -13.66 19.09
CA ILE A 114 -19.65 -13.86 17.91
C ILE A 114 -20.16 -15.30 17.84
N ASN A 115 -21.41 -15.49 17.41
CA ASN A 115 -21.94 -16.83 17.19
C ASN A 115 -21.33 -17.42 15.90
N PRO A 116 -20.70 -18.61 15.92
CA PRO A 116 -20.12 -19.22 14.72
C PRO A 116 -21.10 -19.40 13.54
N ARG A 117 -22.40 -19.56 13.83
CA ARG A 117 -23.45 -19.65 12.79
C ARG A 117 -23.72 -18.34 12.05
N ASN A 118 -23.16 -17.24 12.55
CA ASN A 118 -23.27 -15.92 11.95
C ASN A 118 -22.02 -15.54 11.14
N ILE A 119 -21.06 -16.45 10.99
CA ILE A 119 -19.84 -16.24 10.21
C ILE A 119 -20.01 -16.88 8.84
N TYR A 120 -19.94 -16.06 7.79
CA TYR A 120 -20.01 -16.50 6.40
C TYR A 120 -18.72 -16.12 5.67
N ILE A 121 -18.05 -17.12 5.09
CA ILE A 121 -16.85 -16.98 4.25
C ILE A 121 -17.06 -17.90 3.04
N PRO A 122 -16.73 -17.48 1.80
CA PRO A 122 -16.74 -18.38 0.65
C PRO A 122 -15.89 -19.62 0.91
N SER A 123 -16.29 -20.79 0.39
CA SER A 123 -15.54 -22.03 0.62
C SER A 123 -14.67 -22.40 -0.57
N GLY A 124 -13.35 -22.50 -0.32
CA GLY A 124 -12.37 -22.96 -1.30
C GLY A 124 -12.39 -24.48 -1.56
N GLU A 125 -13.21 -25.24 -0.84
CA GLU A 125 -13.33 -26.70 -0.93
C GLU A 125 -14.53 -27.16 -1.78
N ILE A 126 -15.29 -26.21 -2.32
CA ILE A 126 -16.49 -26.49 -3.12
C ILE A 126 -16.12 -27.22 -4.41
N GLU A 127 -16.88 -28.25 -4.77
CA GLU A 127 -16.72 -28.93 -6.06
C GLU A 127 -16.95 -27.96 -7.23
N LYS A 128 -16.14 -28.09 -8.29
CA LYS A 128 -16.08 -27.11 -9.38
C LYS A 128 -17.42 -26.85 -10.07
N ASP A 129 -18.25 -27.88 -10.21
CA ASP A 129 -19.59 -27.83 -10.80
C ASP A 129 -20.61 -27.09 -9.91
N LYS A 130 -20.40 -27.07 -8.59
CA LYS A 130 -21.28 -26.41 -7.60
C LYS A 130 -20.89 -24.97 -7.28
N ILE A 131 -19.79 -24.47 -7.82
CA ILE A 131 -19.28 -23.11 -7.56
C ILE A 131 -20.33 -22.04 -7.84
N LYS A 132 -21.03 -22.14 -8.97
CA LYS A 132 -22.04 -21.14 -9.37
C LYS A 132 -23.21 -21.10 -8.39
N ASP A 133 -23.66 -22.27 -7.94
CA ASP A 133 -24.74 -22.38 -6.95
C ASP A 133 -24.29 -21.87 -5.59
N HIS A 134 -23.04 -22.16 -5.19
CA HIS A 134 -22.45 -21.63 -3.96
C HIS A 134 -22.40 -20.10 -3.97
N CYS A 135 -21.93 -19.48 -5.06
CA CYS A 135 -21.89 -18.03 -5.20
C CYS A 135 -23.30 -17.42 -5.15
N THR A 136 -24.28 -18.06 -5.82
CA THR A 136 -25.68 -17.62 -5.81
C THR A 136 -26.30 -17.73 -4.42
N ALA A 137 -26.00 -18.80 -3.68
CA ALA A 137 -26.44 -18.99 -2.31
C ALA A 137 -25.82 -17.94 -1.35
N TYR A 138 -24.56 -17.57 -1.58
CA TYR A 138 -23.87 -16.52 -0.81
C TYR A 138 -24.56 -15.15 -0.97
N GLU A 139 -24.85 -14.76 -2.22
CA GLU A 139 -25.62 -13.55 -2.54
C GLU A 139 -27.00 -13.55 -1.88
N LYS A 140 -27.74 -14.66 -2.05
CA LYS A 140 -29.07 -14.80 -1.46
C LYS A 140 -29.01 -14.69 0.06
N LYS A 141 -27.96 -15.24 0.69
CA LYS A 141 -27.80 -15.18 2.13
C LYS A 141 -27.55 -13.76 2.65
N ILE A 142 -26.82 -12.94 1.89
CA ILE A 142 -26.65 -11.51 2.18
C ILE A 142 -28.00 -10.79 2.13
N GLU A 143 -28.80 -11.05 1.09
CA GLU A 143 -30.13 -10.46 0.92
C GLU A 143 -31.11 -10.89 2.03
N GLU A 144 -31.13 -12.18 2.40
CA GLU A 144 -31.92 -12.71 3.53
C GLU A 144 -31.56 -12.07 4.87
N CYS A 145 -30.31 -11.62 5.05
CA CYS A 145 -29.88 -10.91 6.25
C CYS A 145 -30.20 -9.40 6.23
N GLY A 146 -30.81 -8.89 5.15
CA GLY A 146 -31.17 -7.47 5.00
C GLY A 146 -30.06 -6.58 4.42
N GLY A 147 -29.10 -7.19 3.72
CA GLY A 147 -27.95 -6.52 3.12
C GLY A 147 -26.84 -6.19 4.13
N ILE A 148 -25.67 -5.83 3.63
CA ILE A 148 -24.51 -5.46 4.45
C ILE A 148 -24.72 -4.03 4.99
N ASP A 149 -24.70 -3.86 6.32
CA ASP A 149 -24.82 -2.53 6.95
C ASP A 149 -23.52 -1.73 6.82
N LEU A 150 -22.36 -2.38 6.92
CA LEU A 150 -21.05 -1.75 6.77
C LEU A 150 -20.07 -2.74 6.14
N GLN A 151 -19.50 -2.38 4.99
CA GLN A 151 -18.46 -3.15 4.31
C GLN A 151 -17.09 -2.52 4.54
N ILE A 152 -16.18 -3.30 5.12
CA ILE A 152 -14.76 -2.95 5.22
C ILE A 152 -14.04 -3.48 3.98
N LEU A 153 -13.25 -2.62 3.35
CA LEU A 153 -12.43 -2.96 2.19
C LEU A 153 -10.96 -2.59 2.42
N GLY A 154 -10.06 -3.33 1.78
CA GLY A 154 -8.70 -2.87 1.50
C GLY A 154 -8.55 -2.60 0.00
N ILE A 155 -7.39 -2.04 -0.39
CA ILE A 155 -7.05 -1.79 -1.80
C ILE A 155 -5.71 -2.44 -2.18
N GLY A 156 -5.69 -3.15 -3.30
CA GLY A 156 -4.49 -3.67 -3.93
C GLY A 156 -3.64 -2.57 -4.57
N ASN A 157 -2.36 -2.83 -4.84
CA ASN A 157 -1.50 -1.84 -5.54
C ASN A 157 -1.97 -1.56 -6.98
N ASN A 158 -2.74 -2.48 -7.56
CA ASN A 158 -3.37 -2.35 -8.88
C ASN A 158 -4.82 -1.83 -8.82
N GLY A 159 -5.33 -1.47 -7.63
CA GLY A 159 -6.66 -0.91 -7.45
C GLY A 159 -7.77 -1.94 -7.22
N HIS A 160 -7.44 -3.23 -7.10
CA HIS A 160 -8.44 -4.24 -6.78
C HIS A 160 -9.06 -4.02 -5.40
N ILE A 161 -10.32 -4.46 -5.24
CA ILE A 161 -11.04 -4.58 -3.97
C ILE A 161 -11.56 -6.02 -3.82
N GLY A 162 -11.24 -6.68 -2.70
CA GLY A 162 -11.27 -8.14 -2.65
C GLY A 162 -10.39 -8.74 -3.74
N PHE A 163 -10.83 -9.78 -4.44
CA PHE A 163 -10.18 -10.23 -5.68
C PHE A 163 -10.81 -9.70 -6.97
N ASN A 164 -11.51 -8.55 -6.93
CA ASN A 164 -11.96 -7.90 -8.16
C ASN A 164 -10.77 -7.20 -8.82
N GLU A 165 -10.05 -7.95 -9.65
CA GLU A 165 -8.88 -7.49 -10.41
C GLU A 165 -9.24 -6.45 -11.49
N PRO A 166 -8.26 -5.67 -12.01
CA PRO A 166 -8.46 -4.81 -13.17
C PRO A 166 -9.17 -5.51 -14.34
N GLY A 167 -10.21 -4.88 -14.87
CA GLY A 167 -11.14 -5.45 -15.87
C GLY A 167 -12.37 -6.13 -15.26
N SER A 168 -12.53 -6.08 -13.93
CA SER A 168 -13.75 -6.56 -13.28
C SER A 168 -14.94 -5.64 -13.56
N ALA A 169 -16.00 -6.21 -14.13
CA ALA A 169 -17.20 -5.47 -14.49
C ALA A 169 -17.90 -4.86 -13.26
N ILE A 170 -18.45 -3.65 -13.39
CA ILE A 170 -19.19 -2.99 -12.30
C ILE A 170 -20.44 -3.78 -11.86
N HIS A 171 -21.08 -4.50 -12.79
CA HIS A 171 -22.24 -5.34 -12.52
C HIS A 171 -21.87 -6.76 -12.04
N SER A 172 -20.60 -7.02 -11.77
CA SER A 172 -20.15 -8.32 -11.30
C SER A 172 -20.76 -8.68 -9.94
N ARG A 173 -21.19 -9.94 -9.81
CA ARG A 173 -21.64 -10.55 -8.56
C ARG A 173 -20.58 -11.51 -8.02
N THR A 174 -20.86 -12.14 -6.89
CA THR A 174 -20.01 -13.20 -6.32
C THR A 174 -19.70 -14.25 -7.37
N ARG A 175 -18.41 -14.54 -7.58
CA ARG A 175 -17.94 -15.43 -8.65
C ARG A 175 -16.57 -16.03 -8.33
N LEU A 176 -16.24 -17.06 -9.11
CA LEU A 176 -14.86 -17.52 -9.27
C LEU A 176 -14.11 -16.58 -10.21
N ILE A 177 -12.91 -16.18 -9.83
CA ILE A 177 -12.03 -15.32 -10.62
C ILE A 177 -10.62 -15.90 -10.70
N THR A 178 -9.92 -15.59 -11.79
CA THR A 178 -8.48 -15.81 -11.93
C THR A 178 -7.72 -14.66 -11.30
N LEU A 179 -6.74 -14.97 -10.45
CA LEU A 179 -5.91 -13.98 -9.80
C LEU A 179 -4.85 -13.43 -10.76
N ASP A 180 -4.67 -12.11 -10.71
CA ASP A 180 -3.61 -11.46 -11.49
C ASP A 180 -2.22 -11.85 -10.94
N ASN A 181 -1.21 -11.84 -11.81
CA ASN A 181 0.16 -12.15 -11.39
C ASN A 181 0.68 -11.15 -10.35
N SER A 182 0.31 -9.87 -10.45
CA SER A 182 0.69 -8.85 -9.46
C SER A 182 0.11 -9.16 -8.08
N THR A 183 -1.15 -9.59 -8.00
CA THR A 183 -1.79 -10.05 -6.76
C THR A 183 -1.14 -11.31 -6.21
N ARG A 184 -0.80 -12.28 -7.08
CA ARG A 184 -0.09 -13.49 -6.65
C ARG A 184 1.30 -13.17 -6.10
N LEU A 185 2.03 -12.24 -6.73
CA LEU A 185 3.33 -11.77 -6.24
C LEU A 185 3.20 -11.04 -4.91
N ALA A 186 2.20 -10.16 -4.77
CA ALA A 186 1.95 -9.43 -3.52
C ALA A 186 1.61 -10.36 -2.35
N ASN A 187 0.95 -11.49 -2.61
CA ASN A 187 0.58 -12.47 -1.58
C ASN A 187 1.63 -13.58 -1.39
N SER A 188 2.67 -13.64 -2.24
CA SER A 188 3.63 -14.75 -2.25
C SER A 188 4.40 -14.92 -0.94
N TYR A 189 4.53 -13.86 -0.13
CA TYR A 189 5.18 -13.94 1.18
C TYR A 189 4.42 -14.81 2.20
N GLU A 190 3.13 -15.11 1.96
CA GLU A 190 2.31 -16.00 2.80
C GLU A 190 2.44 -17.48 2.41
N PHE A 191 3.09 -17.75 1.27
CA PHE A 191 3.30 -19.08 0.70
C PHE A 191 4.80 -19.40 0.66
N ALA A 192 5.18 -20.68 0.54
CA ALA A 192 6.59 -21.02 0.48
C ALA A 192 7.26 -20.51 -0.82
N ASN A 193 6.48 -20.39 -1.90
CA ASN A 193 6.90 -19.83 -3.18
C ASN A 193 5.68 -19.38 -4.00
N ILE A 194 5.93 -18.62 -5.08
CA ILE A 194 4.88 -18.11 -5.97
C ILE A 194 4.05 -19.22 -6.65
N ALA A 195 4.60 -20.42 -6.85
CA ALA A 195 3.90 -21.51 -7.52
C ALA A 195 2.81 -22.13 -6.63
N GLU A 196 2.95 -22.03 -5.31
CA GLU A 196 1.96 -22.47 -4.32
C GLU A 196 0.81 -21.49 -4.12
N VAL A 197 0.97 -20.23 -4.56
CA VAL A 197 -0.12 -19.25 -4.50
C VAL A 197 -1.24 -19.70 -5.46
N PRO A 198 -2.47 -19.93 -4.96
CA PRO A 198 -3.61 -20.34 -5.78
C PRO A 198 -3.81 -19.41 -6.97
N ARG A 199 -4.30 -19.97 -8.08
CA ARG A 199 -4.54 -19.21 -9.32
C ARG A 199 -5.95 -18.67 -9.41
N LEU A 200 -6.86 -19.18 -8.58
CA LEU A 200 -8.26 -18.82 -8.58
C LEU A 200 -8.67 -18.41 -7.16
N ALA A 201 -9.75 -17.65 -7.06
CA ALA A 201 -10.40 -17.33 -5.80
C ALA A 201 -11.90 -17.12 -6.02
N LEU A 202 -12.68 -17.35 -4.96
CA LEU A 202 -14.05 -16.88 -4.89
C LEU A 202 -14.04 -15.48 -4.30
N THR A 203 -14.79 -14.55 -4.87
CA THR A 203 -14.88 -13.17 -4.39
C THR A 203 -16.27 -12.62 -4.57
N MET A 204 -16.73 -11.80 -3.62
CA MET A 204 -17.86 -10.89 -3.81
C MET A 204 -17.58 -9.99 -4.99
N GLY A 205 -18.60 -9.77 -5.82
CA GLY A 205 -18.48 -8.88 -6.98
C GLY A 205 -18.61 -7.41 -6.61
N ILE A 206 -18.29 -6.54 -7.55
CA ILE A 206 -18.36 -5.09 -7.35
C ILE A 206 -19.80 -4.64 -7.10
N SER A 207 -20.77 -5.20 -7.82
CA SER A 207 -22.19 -4.90 -7.58
C SER A 207 -22.65 -5.35 -6.19
N THR A 208 -22.13 -6.47 -5.69
CA THR A 208 -22.42 -6.97 -4.34
C THR A 208 -21.88 -6.01 -3.28
N ILE A 209 -20.66 -5.53 -3.46
CA ILE A 209 -20.02 -4.54 -2.57
C ILE A 209 -20.82 -3.23 -2.58
N LEU A 210 -21.19 -2.72 -3.77
CA LEU A 210 -21.94 -1.47 -3.94
C LEU A 210 -23.38 -1.52 -3.39
N LYS A 211 -23.93 -2.70 -3.11
CA LYS A 211 -25.24 -2.85 -2.43
C LYS A 211 -25.15 -2.66 -0.91
N SER A 212 -23.95 -2.53 -0.35
CA SER A 212 -23.78 -2.25 1.09
C SER A 212 -24.41 -0.91 1.44
N LYS A 213 -24.83 -0.72 2.68
CA LYS A 213 -25.40 0.58 3.10
C LYS A 213 -24.32 1.63 3.31
N LYS A 214 -23.15 1.18 3.76
CA LYS A 214 -21.96 2.01 3.97
C LYS A 214 -20.71 1.23 3.62
N ILE A 215 -19.74 1.90 3.02
CA ILE A 215 -18.43 1.32 2.67
C ILE A 215 -17.33 2.14 3.35
N VAL A 216 -16.40 1.45 4.01
CA VAL A 216 -15.16 2.03 4.52
C VAL A 216 -13.99 1.30 3.90
N LEU A 217 -13.20 2.00 3.09
CA LEU A 217 -11.96 1.48 2.51
C LEU A 217 -10.77 1.95 3.32
N MET A 218 -9.86 1.05 3.67
CA MET A 218 -8.67 1.33 4.46
C MET A 218 -7.41 1.13 3.61
N ALA A 219 -6.43 2.03 3.70
CA ALA A 219 -5.16 1.89 3.01
C ALA A 219 -4.01 2.60 3.72
N TRP A 220 -2.90 1.90 3.94
CA TRP A 220 -1.76 2.38 4.72
C TRP A 220 -0.47 2.34 3.92
N GLY A 221 0.39 3.34 4.14
CA GLY A 221 1.75 3.41 3.61
C GLY A 221 1.84 3.97 2.19
N SER A 222 3.03 4.48 1.87
CA SER A 222 3.34 5.17 0.60
C SER A 222 3.18 4.29 -0.64
N GLY A 223 3.33 2.97 -0.51
CA GLY A 223 3.08 2.01 -1.59
C GLY A 223 1.64 2.04 -2.11
N LYS A 224 0.69 2.59 -1.34
CA LYS A 224 -0.72 2.76 -1.74
C LYS A 224 -1.03 4.15 -2.31
N ALA A 225 -0.13 5.12 -2.19
CA ALA A 225 -0.42 6.50 -2.56
C ALA A 225 -0.83 6.69 -4.04
N PRO A 226 -0.14 6.09 -5.03
CA PRO A 226 -0.51 6.28 -6.43
C PRO A 226 -1.91 5.75 -6.75
N VAL A 227 -2.26 4.57 -6.21
CA VAL A 227 -3.55 3.93 -6.47
C VAL A 227 -4.68 4.60 -5.70
N ILE A 228 -4.42 5.14 -4.51
CA ILE A 228 -5.40 5.94 -3.76
C ILE A 228 -5.77 7.18 -4.54
N LYS A 229 -4.80 7.92 -5.07
CA LYS A 229 -5.04 9.08 -5.93
C LYS A 229 -5.93 8.70 -7.12
N GLN A 230 -5.60 7.61 -7.82
CA GLN A 230 -6.42 7.14 -8.95
C GLN A 230 -7.85 6.79 -8.53
N ALA A 231 -8.01 6.10 -7.40
CA ALA A 231 -9.32 5.66 -6.94
C ALA A 231 -10.23 6.83 -6.54
N VAL A 232 -9.69 7.91 -5.98
CA VAL A 232 -10.51 9.01 -5.41
C VAL A 232 -10.53 10.28 -6.26
N GLU A 233 -9.54 10.54 -7.12
CA GLU A 233 -9.49 11.78 -7.92
C GLU A 233 -9.77 11.55 -9.41
N ASP A 234 -9.31 10.43 -9.98
CA ASP A 234 -9.44 10.17 -11.41
C ASP A 234 -10.87 9.72 -11.80
N GLU A 235 -11.13 9.63 -13.09
CA GLU A 235 -12.39 9.07 -13.60
C GLU A 235 -12.55 7.60 -13.26
N MET A 236 -13.79 7.19 -12.98
CA MET A 236 -14.13 5.81 -12.71
C MET A 236 -13.73 4.90 -13.87
N SER A 237 -13.05 3.80 -13.57
CA SER A 237 -12.66 2.81 -14.57
C SER A 237 -12.59 1.41 -13.99
N GLU A 238 -12.97 0.42 -14.80
CA GLU A 238 -12.82 -1.00 -14.45
C GLU A 238 -11.34 -1.42 -14.36
N THR A 239 -10.41 -0.62 -14.91
CA THR A 239 -8.96 -0.84 -14.73
C THR A 239 -8.48 -0.52 -13.32
N VAL A 240 -9.22 0.32 -12.58
CA VAL A 240 -8.99 0.62 -11.15
C VAL A 240 -10.30 0.34 -10.41
N PRO A 241 -10.61 -0.93 -10.07
CA PRO A 241 -11.90 -1.31 -9.49
C PRO A 241 -12.34 -0.50 -8.26
N ALA A 242 -11.40 -0.08 -7.41
CA ALA A 242 -11.66 0.81 -6.27
C ALA A 242 -12.26 2.17 -6.68
N SER A 243 -11.98 2.67 -7.88
CA SER A 243 -12.57 3.91 -8.40
C SER A 243 -14.07 3.78 -8.63
N LEU A 244 -14.60 2.58 -8.88
CA LEU A 244 -16.03 2.34 -9.06
C LEU A 244 -16.83 2.58 -7.77
N LEU A 245 -16.16 2.66 -6.62
CA LEU A 245 -16.78 3.07 -5.36
C LEU A 245 -17.27 4.52 -5.37
N GLN A 246 -16.81 5.35 -6.32
CA GLN A 246 -17.32 6.71 -6.53
C GLN A 246 -18.84 6.72 -6.85
N GLN A 247 -19.43 5.60 -7.31
CA GLN A 247 -20.87 5.49 -7.53
C GLN A 247 -21.69 5.27 -6.24
N HIS A 248 -21.04 5.01 -5.12
CA HIS A 248 -21.71 4.68 -3.87
C HIS A 248 -22.08 5.94 -3.08
N GLU A 249 -23.29 6.00 -2.53
CA GLU A 249 -23.79 7.20 -1.84
C GLU A 249 -23.13 7.44 -0.46
N ASP A 250 -22.75 6.39 0.27
CA ASP A 250 -22.10 6.47 1.60
C ASP A 250 -20.79 5.66 1.62
N VAL A 251 -19.75 6.18 0.99
CA VAL A 251 -18.40 5.62 1.00
C VAL A 251 -17.41 6.60 1.63
N GLN A 252 -16.46 6.06 2.40
CA GLN A 252 -15.35 6.83 2.94
C GLN A 252 -14.04 6.05 2.87
N PHE A 253 -12.98 6.73 2.45
CA PHE A 253 -11.63 6.19 2.47
C PHE A 253 -10.94 6.67 3.74
N VAL A 254 -10.28 5.75 4.46
CA VAL A 254 -9.49 6.05 5.66
C VAL A 254 -8.06 5.64 5.37
N ILE A 255 -7.18 6.63 5.29
CA ILE A 255 -5.78 6.45 4.89
C ILE A 255 -4.84 7.13 5.87
N ASP A 256 -3.56 6.76 5.83
CA ASP A 256 -2.51 7.47 6.58
C ASP A 256 -1.85 8.57 5.73
N GLN A 257 -1.03 9.41 6.36
CA GLN A 257 -0.30 10.50 5.69
C GLN A 257 0.55 10.00 4.51
N ASP A 258 1.16 8.82 4.65
CA ASP A 258 2.00 8.25 3.60
C ASP A 258 1.16 7.81 2.38
N ALA A 259 0.01 7.18 2.60
CA ALA A 259 -0.92 6.84 1.51
C ALA A 259 -1.61 8.07 0.90
N ALA A 260 -1.61 9.22 1.59
CA ALA A 260 -2.14 10.48 1.08
C ALA A 260 -1.13 11.28 0.23
N SER A 261 0.14 10.86 0.17
CA SER A 261 1.24 11.70 -0.34
C SER A 261 1.13 12.11 -1.81
N GLU A 262 0.40 11.32 -2.62
CA GLU A 262 0.16 11.59 -4.04
C GLU A 262 -1.16 12.30 -4.32
N LEU A 263 -2.05 12.49 -3.32
CA LEU A 263 -3.27 13.28 -3.50
C LEU A 263 -2.91 14.72 -3.88
N THR A 264 -3.72 15.32 -4.74
CA THR A 264 -3.44 16.63 -5.35
C THR A 264 -3.24 17.71 -4.29
N ARG A 265 -4.03 17.74 -3.21
CA ARG A 265 -3.84 18.70 -2.10
C ARG A 265 -2.51 18.57 -1.34
N PHE A 266 -1.78 17.46 -1.46
CA PHE A 266 -0.42 17.30 -0.88
C PHE A 266 0.67 17.40 -1.95
N LYS A 267 0.43 16.78 -3.10
CA LYS A 267 1.39 16.73 -4.21
C LYS A 267 1.53 18.09 -4.88
N SER A 268 0.41 18.74 -5.14
CA SER A 268 0.27 19.98 -5.89
C SER A 268 -0.81 20.90 -5.28
N PRO A 269 -0.62 21.36 -4.02
CA PRO A 269 -1.66 22.11 -3.28
C PRO A 269 -2.13 23.39 -3.97
N TRP A 270 -1.29 23.97 -4.83
CA TRP A 270 -1.64 25.15 -5.63
C TRP A 270 -2.77 24.92 -6.64
N LEU A 271 -3.13 23.65 -6.91
CA LEU A 271 -4.27 23.34 -7.79
C LEU A 271 -5.60 23.32 -7.04
N THR A 272 -5.58 23.19 -5.71
CA THR A 272 -6.80 22.92 -4.93
C THR A 272 -7.42 24.18 -4.34
N GLY A 273 -6.60 25.07 -3.78
CA GLY A 273 -7.07 26.31 -3.16
C GLY A 273 -5.90 27.24 -2.80
N GLU A 274 -6.17 28.24 -1.95
CA GLU A 274 -5.14 29.18 -1.50
C GLU A 274 -4.00 28.45 -0.79
N CYS A 275 -2.76 28.75 -1.17
CA CYS A 275 -1.58 28.18 -0.54
C CYS A 275 -0.54 29.26 -0.24
N GLU A 276 0.18 29.09 0.88
CA GLU A 276 1.29 29.97 1.23
C GLU A 276 2.54 29.62 0.40
N TRP A 277 2.98 30.54 -0.44
CA TRP A 277 4.14 30.37 -1.31
C TRP A 277 5.48 30.44 -0.56
N THR A 278 5.81 29.37 0.15
CA THR A 278 7.13 29.18 0.76
C THR A 278 8.20 28.87 -0.30
N PRO A 279 9.50 29.15 -0.06
CA PRO A 279 10.58 28.80 -0.99
C PRO A 279 10.58 27.32 -1.41
N LYS A 280 10.26 26.43 -0.47
CA LYS A 280 10.15 24.99 -0.73
C LYS A 280 8.98 24.67 -1.68
N LEU A 281 7.83 25.33 -1.49
CA LEU A 281 6.66 25.12 -2.32
C LEU A 281 6.86 25.68 -3.73
N ILE A 282 7.44 26.88 -3.85
CA ILE A 282 7.80 27.49 -5.14
C ILE A 282 8.74 26.56 -5.91
N LYS A 283 9.84 26.11 -5.29
CA LYS A 283 10.77 25.15 -5.90
C LYS A 283 10.04 23.89 -6.36
N LYS A 284 9.18 23.32 -5.52
CA LYS A 284 8.40 22.11 -5.85
C LYS A 284 7.50 22.33 -7.07
N ALA A 285 6.73 23.41 -7.08
CA ALA A 285 5.77 23.74 -8.14
C ALA A 285 6.45 23.96 -9.49
N VAL A 286 7.47 24.82 -9.52
CA VAL A 286 8.18 25.19 -10.74
C VAL A 286 8.95 24.00 -11.31
N VAL A 287 9.62 23.20 -10.47
CA VAL A 287 10.30 21.97 -10.92
C VAL A 287 9.31 20.94 -11.44
N ASN A 288 8.16 20.77 -10.78
CA ASN A 288 7.13 19.84 -11.24
C ASN A 288 6.57 20.25 -12.62
N MET A 289 6.28 21.54 -12.81
CA MET A 289 5.86 22.11 -14.09
C MET A 289 6.94 21.91 -15.17
N ALA A 290 8.19 22.24 -14.88
CA ALA A 290 9.33 22.06 -15.78
C ALA A 290 9.45 20.62 -16.29
N LEU A 291 9.36 19.64 -15.37
CA LEU A 291 9.44 18.22 -15.69
C LEU A 291 8.26 17.76 -16.54
N LYS A 292 7.03 18.20 -16.24
CA LYS A 292 5.83 17.81 -17.01
C LYS A 292 5.84 18.42 -18.42
N LEU A 293 6.28 19.66 -18.56
CA LEU A 293 6.44 20.33 -19.86
C LEU A 293 7.70 19.91 -20.62
N LYS A 294 8.61 19.16 -19.97
CA LYS A 294 9.94 18.80 -20.49
C LYS A 294 10.74 20.03 -20.94
N LYS A 295 10.65 21.13 -20.18
CA LYS A 295 11.37 22.39 -20.41
C LYS A 295 12.40 22.64 -19.31
N PRO A 296 13.56 23.25 -19.61
CA PRO A 296 14.45 23.77 -18.57
C PRO A 296 13.73 24.83 -17.73
N VAL A 297 14.04 24.91 -16.42
CA VAL A 297 13.42 25.90 -15.50
C VAL A 297 13.55 27.33 -16.04
N LEU A 298 14.72 27.70 -16.57
CA LEU A 298 14.98 29.03 -17.11
C LEU A 298 14.24 29.35 -18.41
N SER A 299 13.56 28.37 -19.02
CA SER A 299 12.81 28.52 -20.27
C SER A 299 11.30 28.57 -20.06
N LEU A 300 10.82 28.57 -18.81
CA LEU A 300 9.40 28.66 -18.49
C LEU A 300 8.91 30.10 -18.68
N THR A 301 7.71 30.24 -19.21
CA THR A 301 7.07 31.52 -19.56
C THR A 301 5.85 31.79 -18.68
N ASN A 302 5.35 33.03 -18.66
CA ASN A 302 4.10 33.36 -17.95
C ASN A 302 2.91 32.49 -18.43
N SER A 303 2.88 32.09 -19.71
CA SER A 303 1.86 31.17 -20.24
C SER A 303 1.93 29.81 -19.56
N ASP A 304 3.14 29.27 -19.39
CA ASP A 304 3.35 27.97 -18.74
C ASP A 304 2.83 27.99 -17.29
N TYR A 305 3.12 29.05 -16.54
CA TYR A 305 2.63 29.21 -15.17
C TYR A 305 1.10 29.28 -15.11
N ASN A 306 0.46 30.05 -16.00
CA ASN A 306 -0.99 30.16 -16.04
C ASN A 306 -1.67 28.84 -16.42
N GLU A 307 -1.18 28.15 -17.46
CA GLU A 307 -1.72 26.85 -17.92
C GLU A 307 -1.55 25.74 -16.88
N TYR A 308 -0.58 25.88 -15.96
CA TYR A 308 -0.30 24.91 -14.91
C TYR A 308 -0.91 25.26 -13.55
N GLY A 309 -1.78 26.28 -13.48
CA GLY A 309 -2.43 26.68 -12.24
C GLY A 309 -1.50 27.36 -11.22
N LEU A 310 -0.46 28.04 -11.71
CA LEU A 310 0.50 28.83 -10.91
C LEU A 310 0.31 30.35 -11.13
N GLY A 311 -0.87 30.77 -11.59
CA GLY A 311 -1.18 32.18 -11.82
C GLY A 311 -1.05 33.04 -10.55
N ASP A 312 -1.50 32.51 -9.41
CA ASP A 312 -1.42 33.21 -8.12
C ASP A 312 0.03 33.48 -7.70
N LEU A 313 0.95 32.56 -8.03
CA LEU A 313 2.37 32.75 -7.78
C LEU A 313 2.94 33.92 -8.60
N LEU A 314 2.49 34.09 -9.85
CA LEU A 314 2.87 35.25 -10.65
C LEU A 314 2.33 36.56 -10.04
N VAL A 315 1.09 36.54 -9.54
CA VAL A 315 0.51 37.73 -8.90
C VAL A 315 1.30 38.13 -7.65
N GLU A 316 1.73 37.15 -6.83
CA GLU A 316 2.43 37.43 -5.58
C GLU A 316 3.93 37.77 -5.78
N LYS A 317 4.63 37.03 -6.64
CA LYS A 317 6.10 37.13 -6.77
C LYS A 317 6.57 37.91 -8.00
N GLY A 318 5.69 38.22 -8.94
CA GLY A 318 6.01 38.95 -10.16
C GLY A 318 6.05 38.06 -11.40
N ASP A 319 7.00 38.30 -12.31
CA ASP A 319 7.05 37.55 -13.56
C ASP A 319 7.71 36.17 -13.42
N ALA A 320 7.49 35.33 -14.44
CA ALA A 320 8.12 34.01 -14.50
C ALA A 320 9.66 34.09 -14.53
N TYR A 321 10.25 35.17 -15.06
CA TYR A 321 11.70 35.28 -15.19
C TYR A 321 12.38 35.31 -13.82
N GLU A 322 11.90 36.15 -12.91
CA GLU A 322 12.44 36.27 -11.55
C GLU A 322 12.23 34.97 -10.75
N ILE A 323 11.05 34.36 -10.86
CA ILE A 323 10.75 33.09 -10.18
C ILE A 323 11.65 31.97 -10.71
N ASN A 324 11.83 31.87 -12.03
CA ASN A 324 12.70 30.86 -12.64
C ASN A 324 14.13 31.02 -12.16
N LEU A 325 14.64 32.25 -12.07
CA LEU A 325 15.99 32.54 -11.60
C LEU A 325 16.14 32.17 -10.13
N GLN A 326 15.15 32.50 -9.30
CA GLN A 326 15.10 32.10 -7.89
C GLN A 326 15.18 30.57 -7.75
N VAL A 327 14.34 29.83 -8.46
CA VAL A 327 14.33 28.35 -8.40
C VAL A 327 15.61 27.76 -8.97
N TYR A 328 16.17 28.34 -10.03
CA TYR A 328 17.46 27.94 -10.57
C TYR A 328 18.58 28.05 -9.52
N TYR A 329 18.65 29.16 -8.78
CA TYR A 329 19.62 29.30 -7.70
C TYR A 329 19.38 28.28 -6.58
N MET A 330 18.13 28.02 -6.20
CA MET A 330 17.81 26.96 -5.22
C MET A 330 18.19 25.55 -5.69
N LEU A 331 18.32 25.31 -7.00
CA LEU A 331 18.82 24.05 -7.56
C LEU A 331 20.34 24.05 -7.61
N ARG A 332 20.96 25.07 -8.22
CA ARG A 332 22.40 25.26 -8.31
C ARG A 332 23.08 25.11 -6.95
N ASP A 333 22.51 25.72 -5.91
CA ASP A 333 23.12 25.75 -4.57
C ASP A 333 23.06 24.37 -3.87
N THR A 334 22.30 23.42 -4.40
CA THR A 334 22.33 22.02 -3.95
C THR A 334 23.45 21.19 -4.60
N LEU A 335 24.05 21.69 -5.69
CA LEU A 335 25.16 21.02 -6.36
C LEU A 335 26.45 21.28 -5.60
N THR A 336 27.01 20.23 -5.01
CA THR A 336 28.25 20.34 -4.23
C THR A 336 29.14 19.12 -4.44
N GLY A 337 30.45 19.37 -4.47
CA GLY A 337 31.47 18.32 -4.38
C GLY A 337 31.77 17.90 -2.94
N TRP A 338 31.15 18.54 -1.94
CA TRP A 338 31.39 18.34 -0.52
C TRP A 338 30.10 17.89 0.19
N PRO A 339 29.65 16.64 0.02
CA PRO A 339 28.40 16.15 0.58
C PRO A 339 28.34 16.23 2.12
N ALA A 340 29.48 16.20 2.80
CA ALA A 340 29.60 16.42 4.25
C ALA A 340 29.83 17.89 4.65
N GLY A 341 29.64 18.86 3.75
CA GLY A 341 30.03 20.24 4.01
C GLY A 341 31.53 20.47 3.79
N LYS A 342 31.88 21.61 3.19
CA LYS A 342 33.28 21.97 2.95
C LYS A 342 33.90 22.56 4.23
N PRO A 343 34.97 21.98 4.79
CA PRO A 343 35.58 22.51 6.01
C PRO A 343 36.15 23.91 5.76
N ASN A 344 36.11 24.77 6.79
CA ASN A 344 36.62 26.14 6.79
C ASN A 344 36.04 27.06 5.70
N ALA A 345 34.91 26.70 5.10
CA ALA A 345 34.17 27.55 4.18
C ALA A 345 32.82 27.95 4.80
N HIS A 346 32.47 29.23 4.73
CA HIS A 346 31.13 29.70 5.06
C HIS A 346 30.32 29.83 3.77
N ILE A 347 29.52 28.81 3.47
CA ILE A 347 28.65 28.75 2.30
C ILE A 347 27.21 28.70 2.83
N PRO A 348 26.53 29.84 3.01
CA PRO A 348 25.24 29.91 3.68
C PRO A 348 24.15 29.02 3.07
N ALA A 349 24.19 28.85 1.74
CA ALA A 349 23.22 28.05 0.99
C ALA A 349 23.63 26.56 0.83
N HIS A 350 24.74 26.13 1.45
CA HIS A 350 25.20 24.76 1.34
C HIS A 350 24.27 23.80 2.09
N PRO A 351 23.92 22.63 1.51
CA PRO A 351 22.96 21.70 2.12
C PRO A 351 23.36 21.19 3.51
N GLU A 352 24.67 21.05 3.75
CA GLU A 352 25.23 20.57 5.02
C GLU A 352 26.23 21.56 5.62
N ARG A 353 26.16 21.74 6.93
CA ARG A 353 27.03 22.63 7.71
C ARG A 353 28.52 22.22 7.64
N SER A 354 29.41 23.20 7.58
CA SER A 354 30.87 22.98 7.50
C SER A 354 31.52 22.42 8.76
N LEU A 355 30.89 22.62 9.93
CA LEU A 355 31.36 22.10 11.22
C LEU A 355 30.30 21.20 11.86
N PRO A 356 30.69 20.15 12.61
CA PRO A 356 32.07 19.72 12.89
C PRO A 356 32.75 19.08 11.67
N TRP A 357 34.09 19.03 11.68
CA TRP A 357 34.91 18.26 10.74
C TRP A 357 36.09 17.62 11.50
N PRO A 358 36.41 16.34 11.28
CA PRO A 358 35.69 15.37 10.45
C PRO A 358 34.31 15.03 11.02
N LYS A 359 33.35 14.61 10.17
CA LYS A 359 32.03 14.15 10.61
C LYS A 359 31.99 12.64 10.76
N ARG A 360 31.16 12.17 11.70
CA ARG A 360 30.71 10.77 11.74
C ARG A 360 29.41 10.63 10.97
N ILE A 361 29.38 9.68 10.04
CA ILE A 361 28.28 9.49 9.10
C ILE A 361 27.88 8.02 9.13
N ILE A 362 26.58 7.75 9.23
CA ILE A 362 26.02 6.39 9.14
C ILE A 362 25.16 6.33 7.89
N ILE A 363 25.46 5.40 6.99
CA ILE A 363 24.70 5.09 5.79
C ILE A 363 23.85 3.85 6.09
N PHE A 364 22.53 3.97 6.00
CA PHE A 364 21.62 2.83 6.08
C PHE A 364 21.44 2.26 4.68
N SER A 365 21.93 1.04 4.46
CA SER A 365 21.78 0.36 3.18
C SER A 365 20.82 -0.82 3.30
N PRO A 366 19.77 -0.92 2.48
CA PRO A 366 18.87 -2.07 2.49
C PRO A 366 19.59 -3.39 2.20
N HIS A 367 20.58 -3.37 1.30
CA HIS A 367 21.45 -4.49 0.92
C HIS A 367 22.91 -4.02 0.66
N PRO A 368 23.95 -4.87 0.83
CA PRO A 368 25.34 -4.53 0.48
C PRO A 368 25.64 -4.12 -0.96
N ASP A 369 24.72 -4.36 -1.89
CA ASP A 369 24.90 -3.93 -3.29
C ASP A 369 24.28 -2.54 -3.52
N ASP A 370 23.27 -2.16 -2.73
CA ASP A 370 22.47 -0.96 -2.95
C ASP A 370 23.23 0.33 -2.62
N ASP A 371 24.10 0.32 -1.62
CA ASP A 371 24.94 1.47 -1.24
C ASP A 371 25.96 1.79 -2.34
N ILE A 372 26.59 0.76 -2.92
CA ILE A 372 27.55 0.90 -4.02
C ILE A 372 26.82 1.35 -5.30
N ILE A 373 25.73 0.67 -5.68
CA ILE A 373 25.00 0.95 -6.93
C ILE A 373 24.32 2.33 -6.90
N SER A 374 23.71 2.69 -5.77
CA SER A 374 22.88 3.90 -5.70
C SER A 374 23.68 5.14 -5.30
N MET A 375 24.66 4.99 -4.40
CA MET A 375 25.37 6.11 -3.78
C MET A 375 26.89 5.96 -3.74
N GLY A 376 27.48 4.99 -4.45
CA GLY A 376 28.91 4.66 -4.35
C GLY A 376 29.84 5.86 -4.56
N GLY A 377 29.54 6.74 -5.52
CA GLY A 377 30.35 7.96 -5.76
C GLY A 377 30.27 8.98 -4.61
N THR A 378 29.09 9.15 -4.01
CA THR A 378 28.91 10.01 -2.83
C THR A 378 29.59 9.39 -1.61
N PHE A 379 29.44 8.08 -1.42
CA PHE A 379 30.09 7.33 -0.35
C PHE A 379 31.62 7.47 -0.42
N GLN A 380 32.22 7.20 -1.58
CA GLN A 380 33.65 7.38 -1.80
C GLN A 380 34.09 8.82 -1.50
N ARG A 381 33.33 9.81 -1.98
CA ARG A 381 33.65 11.23 -1.72
C ARG A 381 33.64 11.57 -0.23
N LEU A 382 32.67 11.06 0.52
CA LEU A 382 32.59 11.26 1.97
C LEU A 382 33.82 10.71 2.69
N HIS A 383 34.26 9.52 2.31
CA HIS A 383 35.46 8.88 2.84
C HIS A 383 36.74 9.63 2.45
N ASP A 384 36.92 9.92 1.16
CA ASP A 384 38.09 10.64 0.61
C ASP A 384 38.25 12.05 1.23
N GLN A 385 37.16 12.66 1.70
CA GLN A 385 37.14 13.94 2.41
C GLN A 385 37.48 13.85 3.91
N GLY A 386 37.87 12.66 4.38
CA GLY A 386 38.36 12.42 5.73
C GLY A 386 37.26 12.24 6.79
N ASN A 387 36.02 11.95 6.39
CA ASN A 387 34.94 11.67 7.35
C ASN A 387 35.00 10.23 7.87
N ASP A 388 34.47 10.02 9.07
CA ASP A 388 34.29 8.72 9.72
C ASP A 388 32.97 8.10 9.23
N VAL A 389 33.03 7.30 8.16
CA VAL A 389 31.85 6.76 7.48
C VAL A 389 31.63 5.29 7.85
N HIS A 390 30.42 4.99 8.32
CA HIS A 390 29.95 3.66 8.69
C HIS A 390 28.76 3.27 7.83
N VAL A 391 28.65 1.99 7.46
CA VAL A 391 27.49 1.45 6.75
C VAL A 391 26.78 0.44 7.65
N ALA A 392 25.47 0.62 7.81
CA ALA A 392 24.58 -0.28 8.52
C ALA A 392 23.68 -1.00 7.50
N TYR A 393 23.96 -2.28 7.25
CA TYR A 393 23.15 -3.12 6.38
C TYR A 393 21.87 -3.56 7.10
N GLN A 394 20.71 -3.24 6.52
CA GLN A 394 19.39 -3.50 7.09
C GLN A 394 18.86 -4.91 6.77
N THR A 395 19.72 -5.79 6.24
CA THR A 395 19.40 -7.18 5.91
C THR A 395 20.42 -8.13 6.52
N SER A 396 19.95 -9.31 6.90
CA SER A 396 20.81 -10.44 7.29
C SER A 396 21.36 -11.24 6.10
N GLY A 397 21.13 -10.80 4.86
CA GLY A 397 21.70 -11.43 3.64
C GLY A 397 21.02 -12.72 3.19
N ASN A 398 19.89 -13.10 3.80
CA ASN A 398 19.19 -14.38 3.57
C ASN A 398 17.98 -14.30 2.62
N ILE A 399 17.57 -13.11 2.18
CA ILE A 399 16.35 -12.90 1.38
C ILE A 399 16.64 -12.76 -0.13
N ALA A 400 17.89 -12.46 -0.51
CA ALA A 400 18.29 -12.20 -1.90
C ALA A 400 18.55 -13.49 -2.71
N VAL A 401 18.72 -14.63 -2.04
CA VAL A 401 19.05 -15.91 -2.67
C VAL A 401 18.01 -16.96 -2.28
N THR A 402 17.06 -17.22 -3.18
CA THR A 402 16.06 -18.27 -2.97
C THR A 402 16.68 -19.65 -3.13
N ASP A 403 16.08 -20.65 -2.50
CA ASP A 403 16.51 -22.05 -2.66
C ASP A 403 16.43 -22.50 -4.15
N GLU A 404 15.49 -21.93 -4.90
CA GLU A 404 15.40 -22.09 -6.37
C GLU A 404 16.61 -21.49 -7.09
N PHE A 405 17.03 -20.28 -6.72
CA PHE A 405 18.19 -19.62 -7.31
C PHE A 405 19.47 -20.43 -7.06
N VAL A 406 19.67 -20.94 -5.83
CA VAL A 406 20.78 -21.85 -5.50
C VAL A 406 20.70 -23.10 -6.37
N SER A 407 19.53 -23.74 -6.45
CA SER A 407 19.34 -24.97 -7.23
C SER A 407 19.67 -24.78 -8.70
N ARG A 408 19.19 -23.67 -9.31
CA ARG A 408 19.48 -23.33 -10.71
C ARG A 408 20.97 -23.10 -10.95
N TYR A 409 21.67 -22.44 -10.02
CA TYR A 409 23.11 -22.24 -10.14
C TYR A 409 23.91 -23.53 -9.98
N LEU A 410 23.49 -24.43 -9.08
CA LEU A 410 24.10 -25.75 -8.93
C LEU A 410 23.91 -26.60 -10.20
N ASP A 411 22.72 -26.55 -10.81
CA ASP A 411 22.42 -27.23 -12.06
C ASP A 411 23.24 -26.67 -13.22
N PHE A 412 23.35 -25.35 -13.30
CA PHE A 412 24.20 -24.68 -14.29
C PHE A 412 25.68 -25.07 -14.13
N ALA A 413 26.21 -25.07 -12.89
CA ALA A 413 27.59 -25.41 -12.61
C ALA A 413 27.93 -26.86 -13.01
N ILE A 414 27.08 -27.83 -12.67
CA ILE A 414 27.25 -29.22 -13.11
C ILE A 414 27.09 -29.35 -14.62
N GLY A 415 26.07 -28.70 -15.18
CA GLY A 415 25.81 -28.72 -16.62
C GLY A 415 27.02 -28.19 -17.40
N PHE A 416 27.61 -27.09 -16.93
CA PHE A 416 28.81 -26.51 -17.52
C PHE A 416 30.03 -27.44 -17.40
N GLU A 417 30.27 -28.06 -16.24
CA GLU A 417 31.33 -29.07 -16.10
C GLU A 417 31.09 -30.26 -17.04
N SER A 418 29.84 -30.68 -17.24
CA SER A 418 29.50 -31.79 -18.14
C SER A 418 29.73 -31.48 -19.63
N VAL A 419 29.71 -30.19 -19.99
CA VAL A 419 30.01 -29.72 -21.35
C VAL A 419 31.52 -29.62 -21.59
N ILE A 420 32.30 -29.28 -20.55
CA ILE A 420 33.77 -29.15 -20.63
C ILE A 420 34.49 -30.48 -20.37
N GLY A 421 33.83 -31.45 -19.74
CA GLY A 421 34.37 -32.77 -19.41
C GLY A 421 33.38 -33.61 -18.58
N SER A 422 33.87 -34.55 -17.78
CA SER A 422 33.03 -35.21 -16.77
C SER A 422 33.02 -34.41 -15.47
N PRO A 423 31.87 -34.17 -14.83
CA PRO A 423 31.81 -33.46 -13.56
C PRO A 423 32.68 -34.14 -12.53
N SER A 424 33.41 -33.36 -11.72
CA SER A 424 34.26 -33.96 -10.70
C SER A 424 33.40 -34.66 -9.63
N LYS A 425 33.92 -35.75 -9.06
CA LYS A 425 33.24 -36.48 -7.96
C LYS A 425 32.91 -35.54 -6.79
N LYS A 426 33.80 -34.59 -6.48
CA LYS A 426 33.59 -33.55 -5.46
C LYS A 426 32.41 -32.62 -5.81
N ALA A 427 32.30 -32.17 -7.06
CA ALA A 427 31.20 -31.30 -7.48
C ALA A 427 29.84 -32.02 -7.37
N THR A 428 29.78 -33.28 -7.79
CA THR A 428 28.54 -34.06 -7.72
C THR A 428 28.12 -34.37 -6.28
N GLU A 429 29.08 -34.68 -5.40
CA GLU A 429 28.84 -34.87 -3.97
C GLU A 429 28.36 -33.58 -3.29
N PHE A 430 28.99 -32.44 -3.61
CA PHE A 430 28.60 -31.14 -3.08
C PHE A 430 27.17 -30.76 -3.47
N VAL A 431 26.77 -30.93 -4.74
CA VAL A 431 25.39 -30.63 -5.16
C VAL A 431 24.38 -31.56 -4.48
N LYS A 432 24.73 -32.84 -4.30
CA LYS A 432 23.87 -33.79 -3.58
C LYS A 432 23.69 -33.39 -2.12
N GLU A 433 24.75 -32.93 -1.47
CA GLU A 433 24.71 -32.43 -0.10
C GLU A 433 23.91 -31.13 0.01
N ALA A 434 24.14 -30.17 -0.89
CA ALA A 434 23.40 -28.91 -0.96
C ALA A 434 21.89 -29.16 -1.17
N ARG A 435 21.50 -30.03 -2.11
CA ARG A 435 20.08 -30.41 -2.31
C ARG A 435 19.46 -31.09 -1.09
N LYS A 436 20.22 -31.93 -0.38
CA LYS A 436 19.77 -32.59 0.85
C LYS A 436 19.63 -31.60 2.01
N PHE A 437 20.47 -30.58 2.05
CA PHE A 437 20.35 -29.49 3.00
C PHE A 437 19.10 -28.65 2.71
N LEU A 438 18.90 -28.22 1.46
CA LEU A 438 17.74 -27.43 1.04
C LEU A 438 16.41 -28.17 1.31
N SER A 439 16.34 -29.48 1.07
CA SER A 439 15.11 -30.26 1.34
C SER A 439 14.77 -30.47 2.82
N ARG A 440 15.72 -30.21 3.73
CA ARG A 440 15.54 -30.33 5.18
C ARG A 440 15.48 -28.98 5.89
N LYS A 441 15.77 -27.90 5.17
CA LYS A 441 15.69 -26.53 5.67
C LYS A 441 14.22 -26.26 6.03
N LYS A 442 13.95 -25.96 7.31
CA LYS A 442 12.64 -25.50 7.75
C LYS A 442 12.57 -23.99 7.54
N SER A 443 11.53 -23.53 6.82
CA SER A 443 11.22 -22.12 6.64
C SER A 443 10.81 -21.44 7.95
#